data_AF-A0A3D2DM47-F1
#
_entry.id   AF-A0A3D2DM47-F1
#
_cell.length_a   1.000
_cell.length_b   1.000
_cell.length_c   1.000
_cell.angle_alpha   90.00
_cell.angle_beta   90.00
_cell.angle_gamma   90.00
#
_symmetry.space_group_name_H-M   'P 1'
#
loop_
_entity.id
_entity.type
_entity.pdbx_description
1 polymer ?
#
loop_
_entity_poly.entity_id
_entity_poly.type
_entity_poly.pdbx_seq_one_letter_code
_entity_poly.pdbx_strand_id
1 'polypeptide(L)'
;MKLEFPADNKRLGKILYALAHCSVSPEFSIEYTVADPEKSKNELLAAAVKDSQAKASVLTEEAGVNLGKIINIDYSWGEIDFVSRPLQEMSLRCCEPEECESASYDMDIEPDDIDISDTVTVIWGLED
;
A
#
# COMPACT_ATOMS: atom_id res chain seq x y z
N MET A 1 -11.58 -9.22 14.22
CA MET A 1 -12.66 -8.55 13.43
C MET A 1 -11.98 -7.45 12.61
N LYS A 2 -12.37 -7.25 11.35
CA LYS A 2 -11.83 -6.18 10.50
C LYS A 2 -12.94 -5.19 10.17
N LEU A 3 -12.66 -3.89 10.27
CA LEU A 3 -13.55 -2.81 9.88
C LEU A 3 -12.80 -1.91 8.90
N GLU A 4 -13.38 -1.67 7.74
CA GLU A 4 -12.78 -0.85 6.68
C GLU A 4 -13.71 0.32 6.34
N PHE A 5 -13.12 1.48 6.13
CA PHE A 5 -13.82 2.68 5.70
C PHE A 5 -12.83 3.64 5.00
N PRO A 6 -13.31 4.54 4.13
CA PRO A 6 -12.45 5.57 3.55
C PRO A 6 -11.75 6.39 4.65
N ALA A 7 -10.53 6.84 4.39
CA ALA A 7 -9.77 7.67 5.33
C ALA A 7 -10.61 8.89 5.76
N ASP A 8 -11.04 8.89 7.02
CA ASP A 8 -11.91 9.89 7.62
C ASP A 8 -11.60 9.97 9.12
N ASN A 9 -10.83 10.99 9.49
CA ASN A 9 -10.38 11.22 10.86
C ASN A 9 -11.55 11.48 11.82
N LYS A 10 -12.67 12.06 11.36
CA LYS A 10 -13.87 12.26 12.19
C LYS A 10 -14.57 10.93 12.48
N ARG A 11 -14.62 10.04 11.49
CA ARG A 11 -15.18 8.70 11.67
C ARG A 11 -14.28 7.85 12.55
N LEU A 12 -12.96 7.93 12.37
CA LEU A 12 -11.98 7.25 13.20
C LEU A 12 -12.08 7.68 14.66
N GLY A 13 -12.15 8.98 14.93
CA GLY A 13 -12.33 9.52 16.29
C GLY A 13 -13.57 9.00 17.01
N LYS A 14 -14.69 8.83 16.29
CA LYS A 14 -15.92 8.21 16.83
C LYS A 14 -15.76 6.73 17.14
N ILE A 15 -15.04 5.99 16.29
CA ILE A 15 -14.77 4.57 16.49
C ILE A 15 -13.89 4.37 17.73
N LEU A 16 -12.80 5.14 17.86
CA LEU A 16 -11.91 5.08 19.01
C LEU A 16 -12.62 5.46 20.31
N TYR A 17 -13.49 6.47 20.27
CA TYR A 17 -14.34 6.83 21.40
C TYR A 17 -15.22 5.66 21.86
N ALA A 18 -15.90 4.99 20.92
CA ALA A 18 -16.72 3.82 21.23
C ALA A 18 -15.91 2.63 21.76
N LEU A 19 -14.68 2.42 21.24
CA LEU A 19 -13.78 1.37 21.71
C LEU A 19 -13.25 1.64 23.13
N ALA A 20 -12.92 2.89 23.45
CA ALA A 20 -12.46 3.30 24.79
C ALA A 20 -13.56 3.11 25.86
N HIS A 21 -14.82 3.36 25.50
CA HIS A 21 -15.98 3.24 26.39
C HIS A 21 -16.64 1.85 26.34
N CYS A 22 -16.04 0.90 25.65
CA CYS A 22 -16.54 -0.47 25.58
C CYS A 22 -16.24 -1.23 26.88
N SER A 23 -17.16 -2.10 27.31
CA SER A 23 -16.98 -2.93 28.51
C SER A 23 -15.90 -3.99 28.37
N VAL A 24 -15.59 -4.36 27.13
CA VAL A 24 -14.52 -5.29 26.79
C VAL A 24 -13.36 -4.49 26.21
N SER A 25 -12.25 -4.42 26.94
CA SER A 25 -11.05 -3.65 26.57
C SER A 25 -10.33 -4.33 25.40
N PRO A 26 -10.52 -3.87 24.14
CA PRO A 26 -10.00 -4.58 22.98
C PRO A 26 -8.60 -4.07 22.64
N GLU A 27 -7.78 -4.96 22.10
CA GLU A 27 -6.52 -4.62 21.42
C GLU A 27 -6.82 -4.39 19.93
N PHE A 28 -6.24 -3.34 19.34
CA PHE A 28 -6.43 -3.04 17.93
C PHE A 28 -5.19 -2.42 17.29
N SER A 29 -5.15 -2.51 15.96
CA SER A 29 -4.23 -1.79 15.09
C SER A 29 -5.04 -0.89 14.15
N ILE A 30 -4.40 0.17 13.66
CA ILE A 30 -4.93 1.03 12.60
C ILE A 30 -4.00 0.89 11.41
N GLU A 31 -4.58 0.47 10.30
CA GLU A 31 -3.89 0.22 9.04
C GLU A 31 -4.54 1.09 7.95
N TYR A 32 -3.71 1.71 7.12
CA TYR A 32 -4.14 2.43 5.94
C TYR A 32 -3.68 1.66 4.71
N THR A 33 -4.58 1.54 3.73
CA THR A 33 -4.30 0.88 2.44
C THR A 33 -4.81 1.75 1.31
N VAL A 34 -4.28 1.52 0.12
CA VAL A 34 -4.87 2.07 -1.10
C VAL A 34 -6.28 1.51 -1.32
N ALA A 35 -7.16 2.31 -1.93
CA ALA A 35 -8.55 1.94 -2.16
C ALA A 35 -8.71 0.76 -3.13
N ASP A 36 -7.75 0.57 -4.05
CA ASP A 36 -7.75 -0.52 -5.02
C ASP A 36 -6.32 -1.06 -5.20
N PRO A 37 -5.92 -2.05 -4.38
CA PRO A 37 -4.59 -2.65 -4.45
C PRO A 37 -4.29 -3.32 -5.79
N GLU A 38 -5.29 -3.92 -6.45
CA GLU A 38 -5.10 -4.57 -7.75
C GLU A 38 -4.80 -3.55 -8.85
N LYS A 39 -5.50 -2.41 -8.84
CA LYS A 39 -5.20 -1.32 -9.76
C LYS A 39 -3.78 -0.79 -9.57
N SER A 40 -3.38 -0.50 -8.33
CA SER A 40 -2.02 -0.04 -8.02
C SER A 40 -0.95 -1.04 -8.46
N LYS A 41 -1.21 -2.33 -8.26
CA LYS A 41 -0.38 -3.43 -8.77
C LYS A 41 -0.24 -3.41 -10.30
N ASN A 42 -1.35 -3.25 -11.02
CA ASN A 42 -1.32 -3.22 -12.49
C ASN A 42 -0.56 -2.00 -13.02
N GLU A 43 -0.63 -0.87 -12.32
CA GLU A 43 0.14 0.34 -12.64
C GLU A 43 1.65 0.10 -12.47
N LEU A 44 2.07 -0.55 -11.38
CA LEU A 44 3.47 -0.93 -11.15
C LEU A 44 4.00 -1.87 -12.25
N LEU A 45 3.22 -2.89 -12.61
CA LEU A 45 3.57 -3.82 -13.68
C LEU A 45 3.76 -3.12 -15.02
N ALA A 46 2.83 -2.23 -15.37
CA ALA A 46 2.91 -1.45 -16.59
C ALA A 46 4.15 -0.56 -16.61
N ALA A 47 4.51 0.04 -15.47
CA ALA A 47 5.74 0.83 -15.34
C ALA A 47 7.00 -0.03 -15.49
N ALA A 48 7.06 -1.19 -14.84
CA ALA A 48 8.22 -2.09 -14.86
C ALA A 48 8.51 -2.64 -16.27
N VAL A 49 7.46 -3.02 -17.03
CA VAL A 49 7.63 -3.47 -18.43
C VAL A 49 8.11 -2.34 -19.33
N LYS A 50 7.60 -1.11 -19.16
CA LYS A 50 8.05 0.06 -19.92
C LYS A 50 9.50 0.43 -19.62
N ASP A 51 9.89 0.41 -18.35
CA ASP A 51 11.26 0.65 -17.93
C ASP A 51 12.23 -0.40 -18.51
N SER A 52 11.84 -1.68 -18.44
CA SER A 52 12.60 -2.79 -19.05
C SER A 52 12.78 -2.58 -20.57
N GLN A 53 11.72 -2.19 -21.27
CA GLN A 53 11.79 -1.89 -22.71
C GLN A 53 12.75 -0.73 -23.00
N ALA A 54 12.64 0.39 -22.27
CA ALA A 54 13.48 1.55 -22.48
C ALA A 54 14.97 1.21 -22.28
N LYS A 55 15.29 0.44 -21.23
CA LYS A 55 16.66 -0.03 -20.96
C LYS A 55 17.15 -0.98 -22.06
N ALA A 56 16.32 -1.92 -22.50
CA ALA A 56 16.68 -2.83 -23.58
C ALA A 56 17.00 -2.08 -24.88
N SER A 57 16.21 -1.04 -25.23
CA SER A 57 16.48 -0.21 -26.41
C SER A 57 17.85 0.47 -26.38
N VAL A 58 18.21 1.09 -25.24
CA VAL A 58 19.52 1.72 -25.06
C VAL A 58 20.65 0.70 -25.22
N LEU A 59 20.50 -0.49 -24.63
CA LEU A 59 21.50 -1.55 -24.72
C LEU A 59 21.69 -2.06 -26.15
N THR A 60 20.61 -2.21 -26.92
CA THR A 60 20.70 -2.67 -28.31
C THR A 60 21.30 -1.62 -29.24
N GLU A 61 20.97 -0.35 -29.03
CA GLU A 61 21.53 0.77 -29.79
C GLU A 61 23.06 0.84 -29.65
N GLU A 62 23.57 0.79 -28.42
CA GLU A 62 25.01 0.80 -28.15
C GLU A 62 25.72 -0.48 -28.61
N ALA A 63 25.00 -1.60 -28.69
CA ALA A 63 25.52 -2.87 -29.21
C ALA A 63 25.47 -2.97 -30.75
N GLY A 64 24.81 -2.04 -31.44
CA GLY A 64 24.67 -2.06 -32.90
C GLY A 64 23.74 -3.17 -33.43
N VAL A 65 22.75 -3.57 -32.64
CA VAL A 65 21.71 -4.56 -33.00
C VAL A 65 20.32 -3.94 -32.84
N ASN A 66 19.29 -4.53 -33.44
CA ASN A 66 17.92 -4.05 -33.30
C ASN A 66 17.19 -4.80 -32.16
N LEU A 67 16.39 -4.07 -31.36
CA LEU A 67 15.52 -4.68 -30.36
C LEU A 67 14.32 -5.36 -31.02
N GLY A 68 14.20 -6.67 -30.85
CA GLY A 68 13.11 -7.48 -31.39
C GLY A 68 11.93 -7.67 -30.43
N LYS A 69 11.09 -8.66 -30.73
CA LYS A 69 9.87 -8.96 -29.95
C LYS A 69 10.18 -9.58 -28.58
N ILE A 70 9.24 -9.45 -27.65
CA ILE A 70 9.27 -10.17 -26.38
C ILE A 70 9.21 -11.68 -26.64
N ILE A 71 10.16 -12.42 -26.08
CA ILE A 71 10.21 -13.88 -26.11
C ILE A 71 9.57 -14.46 -24.86
N ASN A 72 9.87 -13.88 -23.69
CA ASN A 72 9.36 -14.35 -22.42
C ASN A 72 9.19 -13.20 -21.43
N ILE A 73 8.19 -13.32 -20.57
CA ILE A 73 8.03 -12.48 -19.39
C ILE A 73 7.98 -13.46 -18.22
N ASP A 74 8.98 -13.38 -17.35
CA ASP A 74 8.98 -14.10 -16.09
C ASP A 74 8.59 -13.15 -14.97
N TYR A 75 7.56 -13.56 -14.23
CA TYR A 75 7.01 -12.79 -13.16
C TYR A 75 6.44 -13.69 -12.07
N SER A 76 7.06 -13.62 -10.89
CA SER A 76 6.57 -14.27 -9.68
C SER A 76 6.23 -13.20 -8.65
N TRP A 77 4.94 -13.04 -8.36
CA TRP A 77 4.47 -12.10 -7.34
C TRP A 77 4.67 -12.73 -5.93
N GLY A 78 5.46 -12.09 -5.06
CA GLY A 78 5.44 -12.32 -3.61
C GLY A 78 4.36 -11.48 -2.93
N GLU A 79 3.90 -11.80 -1.71
CA GLU A 79 2.91 -10.95 -1.02
C GLU A 79 3.43 -9.51 -0.84
N ILE A 80 2.88 -8.58 -1.61
CA ILE A 80 3.13 -7.14 -1.46
C ILE A 80 2.02 -6.60 -0.55
N ASP A 81 2.47 -6.00 0.53
CA ASP A 81 1.60 -5.45 1.56
C ASP A 81 1.39 -3.96 1.30
N PHE A 82 0.24 -3.59 0.73
CA PHE A 82 -0.14 -2.20 0.46
C PHE A 82 -0.64 -1.52 1.74
N VAL A 83 0.14 -1.59 2.82
CA VAL A 83 -0.32 -1.17 4.14
C VAL A 83 0.69 -0.26 4.82
N SER A 84 0.20 0.91 5.22
CA SER A 84 0.85 1.78 6.21
C SER A 84 0.27 1.50 7.60
N ARG A 85 1.13 1.38 8.61
CA ARG A 85 0.76 0.98 9.98
C ARG A 85 1.18 2.04 10.99
N PRO A 86 0.48 3.19 11.04
CA PRO A 86 0.83 4.26 11.98
C PRO A 86 0.62 3.84 13.44
N LEU A 87 -0.27 2.88 13.72
CA LEU A 87 -0.57 2.41 15.07
C LEU A 87 -0.76 0.89 15.11
N GLN A 88 0.08 0.21 15.90
CA GLN A 88 0.06 -1.24 16.06
C GLN A 88 -0.08 -1.61 17.54
N GLU A 89 -0.85 -2.67 17.83
CA GLU A 89 -1.00 -3.27 19.17
C GLU A 89 -1.34 -2.25 20.29
N MET A 90 -2.27 -1.32 20.01
CA MET A 90 -2.69 -0.34 21.00
C MET A 90 -3.75 -0.93 21.95
N SER A 91 -3.59 -0.65 23.25
CA SER A 91 -4.62 -0.86 24.27
C SER A 91 -5.04 0.49 24.86
N LEU A 92 -6.35 0.78 24.86
CA LEU A 92 -6.90 2.04 25.39
C LEU A 92 -7.03 2.05 26.93
N ARG A 93 -6.45 1.07 27.65
CA ARG A 93 -6.56 0.95 29.12
C ARG A 93 -6.01 2.12 29.92
N CYS A 94 -5.18 2.98 29.32
CA CYS A 94 -4.52 4.09 30.01
C CYS A 94 -5.22 5.44 29.83
N CYS A 95 -6.25 5.52 28.99
CA CYS A 95 -7.04 6.74 28.82
C CYS A 95 -8.16 6.73 29.86
N GLU A 96 -7.94 7.37 31.03
CA GLU A 96 -9.07 7.63 31.92
C GLU A 96 -10.12 8.43 31.12
N PRO A 97 -11.42 8.06 31.19
CA PRO A 97 -12.45 8.84 30.55
C PRO A 97 -12.54 10.18 31.27
N GLU A 98 -11.83 11.19 30.78
CA GLU A 98 -12.20 12.56 31.05
C GLU A 98 -13.64 12.74 30.56
N GLU A 99 -14.46 13.46 31.32
CA GLU A 99 -15.83 13.79 30.92
C GLU A 99 -15.79 14.71 29.69
N CYS A 100 -15.56 14.14 28.51
CA CYS A 100 -15.68 14.83 27.25
C CYS A 100 -17.16 14.94 26.89
N GLU A 101 -17.66 16.17 26.78
CA GLU A 101 -19.01 16.45 26.24
C GLU A 101 -19.17 15.97 24.78
N SER A 102 -18.06 15.74 24.07
CA SER A 102 -18.02 15.25 22.70
C SER A 102 -17.93 13.71 22.62
N ALA A 103 -18.88 13.08 21.90
CA ALA A 103 -18.88 11.64 21.60
C ALA A 103 -17.87 11.22 20.50
N SER A 104 -16.67 11.81 20.50
CA SER A 104 -15.58 11.56 19.55
C SER A 104 -14.27 12.06 20.12
N TYR A 105 -13.17 11.37 19.82
CA TYR A 105 -11.83 11.95 19.96
C TYR A 105 -11.50 12.84 18.78
N ASP A 106 -10.70 13.89 19.01
CA ASP A 106 -10.08 14.69 17.96
C ASP A 106 -8.78 13.98 17.55
N MET A 107 -8.84 13.31 16.42
CA MET A 107 -7.74 12.50 15.89
C MET A 107 -7.26 13.17 14.62
N ASP A 108 -5.96 13.39 14.51
CA ASP A 108 -5.35 13.84 13.27
C ASP A 108 -4.20 12.89 12.91
N ILE A 109 -4.57 11.77 12.29
CA ILE A 109 -3.61 10.77 11.80
C ILE A 109 -3.44 11.01 10.31
N GLU A 110 -2.24 11.38 9.92
CA GLU A 110 -1.78 11.35 8.55
C GLU A 110 -1.02 10.02 8.33
N PRO A 111 -1.45 9.16 7.38
CA PRO A 111 -0.71 7.95 7.06
C PRO A 111 0.56 8.31 6.29
N ASP A 112 1.64 7.55 6.54
CA ASP A 112 2.84 7.62 5.71
C ASP A 112 2.54 7.20 4.26
N ASP A 113 3.32 7.73 3.33
CA ASP A 113 3.31 7.29 1.93
C ASP A 113 3.64 5.79 1.83
N ILE A 114 2.92 5.09 0.96
CA ILE A 114 3.13 3.66 0.72
C ILE A 114 4.08 3.50 -0.47
N ASP A 115 5.35 3.24 -0.18
CA ASP A 115 6.38 2.98 -1.18
C ASP A 115 6.43 1.49 -1.54
N ILE A 116 6.15 1.18 -2.80
CA ILE A 116 6.17 -0.20 -3.31
C ILE A 116 6.99 -0.26 -4.59
N SER A 117 7.88 -1.24 -4.64
CA SER A 117 8.66 -1.58 -5.81
C SER A 117 8.43 -3.04 -6.19
N ASP A 118 8.42 -3.31 -7.49
CA ASP A 118 8.34 -4.67 -8.01
C ASP A 118 9.31 -4.83 -9.20
N THR A 119 9.66 -6.08 -9.52
CA THR A 119 10.61 -6.43 -10.58
C THR A 119 10.00 -7.45 -11.53
N VAL A 120 10.09 -7.15 -12.84
CA VAL A 120 9.72 -8.08 -13.91
C VAL A 120 10.96 -8.45 -14.71
N THR A 121 11.09 -9.72 -15.09
CA THR A 121 12.16 -10.15 -16.00
C THR A 121 11.58 -10.30 -17.40
N VAL A 122 12.11 -9.56 -18.36
CA VAL A 122 11.68 -9.63 -19.77
C VAL A 122 12.85 -10.07 -20.63
N ILE A 123 12.63 -11.13 -21.42
CA ILE A 123 13.59 -11.60 -22.42
C ILE A 123 13.15 -11.06 -23.78
N TRP A 124 14.00 -10.26 -24.40
CA TRP A 124 13.79 -9.67 -25.71
C TRP A 124 14.55 -10.47 -26.77
N GLY A 125 13.94 -10.66 -27.93
CA GLY A 125 14.64 -11.08 -29.13
C GLY A 125 15.50 -9.95 -29.67
N LEU A 126 16.52 -10.30 -30.45
CA LEU A 126 17.33 -9.35 -31.20
C LEU A 126 17.08 -9.57 -32.70
N GLU A 127 17.17 -8.48 -33.45
CA GLU A 127 17.02 -8.46 -34.90
C GLU A 127 18.31 -7.91 -35.52
N ASP A 128 18.62 -8.40 -36.74
CA ASP A 128 19.77 -7.97 -37.54
C ASP A 128 19.59 -6.54 -38.09
#